data_AF-S7PZT1-F1
#
_entry.id   AF-S7PZT1-F1
#
_cell.length_a   1.000
_cell.length_b   1.000
_cell.length_c   1.000
_cell.angle_alpha   90.00
_cell.angle_beta   90.00
_cell.angle_gamma   90.00
#
_symmetry.space_group_name_H-M   'P 1'
#
loop_
_entity.id
_entity.type
_entity.pdbx_description
1 polymer ?
#
loop_
_entity_poly.entity_id
_entity_poly.type
_entity_poly.pdbx_seq_one_letter_code
_entity_poly.pdbx_strand_id
1 'polypeptide(L)'
;MPAYYALCISKSPSIEYDIEIHTLQKDGDIGEYKVGTMHRSLTQAEFYVLDEPARKQSVEELRKWSEECIANEDDLSARATVYRKWHVVKPEVEDLKGCSLKLAVVVSPPPLPSPPTTPSIDPAKVLEKIARSYGKPSSEAEPKNMCDRQHPSNILGAYNGRPLYLTPPPIAIFHPVFAQMTRESRQPARLHDFTADEIDAAYKFLLACTENYLDESEFQEAMQHFPFIGRTRFWHELNINLSSGQTRSMRLDGGSSVDVALPGAKLAAAYTALGELKKLGEQEADASMQAMAAHMQLVLHNNQYELIRQHSCCPVLLVALSGDILIIWGGVYGERFLYEPLMTIRAGLQPSMYSDDPGFGGNHVGAGVLEVAKVLRVLRRGVDALETYYEGLLSSLPKIKEKKPSRPGSRVKSNAGGAWTQPVDLPPASPHWSTFIIGGVSYKLQYAETLVPESIQKTVYRATVSPRLNDRTDKVVVKFTHCYGEEGHRLLAGNGLAPELYYCAYEPTVDMIVVVMAFMPGKVSGSGVSLSHKQQGDLKRAVALLHGADLVFGDLRRPNIIAHDDTVALVDFEWCGAAMDNAEQGKRRARYPVDINLSDIEWAPGVRRYGYIEKAHDLFMLKSLCTDV
;
A
#
# COMPACT_ATOMS: atom_id res chain seq x y z
N MET A 1 -3.54 28.75 44.78
CA MET A 1 -4.60 27.74 44.58
C MET A 1 -3.96 26.37 44.62
N PRO A 2 -4.55 25.36 45.28
CA PRO A 2 -3.97 24.03 45.35
C PRO A 2 -3.95 23.39 43.96
N ALA A 3 -2.82 22.80 43.58
CA ALA A 3 -2.70 22.05 42.33
C ALA A 3 -3.32 20.67 42.53
N TYR A 4 -4.46 20.40 41.88
CA TYR A 4 -5.08 19.09 41.86
C TYR A 4 -4.56 18.29 40.65
N TYR A 5 -4.17 17.04 40.89
CA TYR A 5 -3.76 16.11 39.83
C TYR A 5 -4.89 15.10 39.59
N ALA A 6 -5.17 14.78 38.34
CA ALA A 6 -6.12 13.74 37.93
C ALA A 6 -5.38 12.70 37.08
N LEU A 7 -5.49 11.42 37.45
CA LEU A 7 -5.00 10.28 36.67
C LEU A 7 -6.13 9.79 35.75
N CYS A 8 -5.86 9.66 34.45
CA CYS A 8 -6.78 9.09 33.47
C CYS A 8 -6.12 7.87 32.82
N ILE A 9 -6.78 6.71 32.85
CA ILE A 9 -6.35 5.51 32.13
C ILE A 9 -7.45 5.14 31.13
N SER A 10 -7.09 5.13 29.85
CA SER A 10 -7.95 4.83 28.70
C SER A 10 -7.94 3.34 28.36
N LYS A 11 -9.07 2.86 27.83
CA LYS A 11 -9.28 1.50 27.31
C LYS A 11 -8.60 1.37 25.94
N SER A 12 -7.67 0.44 25.77
CA SER A 12 -7.34 -0.13 24.45
C SER A 12 -6.95 -1.61 24.62
N PRO A 13 -7.40 -2.53 23.76
CA PRO A 13 -6.87 -3.87 23.75
C PRO A 13 -5.43 -3.84 23.21
N SER A 14 -4.50 -4.47 23.92
CA SER A 14 -3.21 -4.96 23.40
C SER A 14 -2.13 -3.95 22.95
N ILE A 15 -1.91 -2.85 23.67
CA ILE A 15 -0.69 -2.03 23.51
C ILE A 15 -0.01 -1.84 24.88
N GLU A 16 1.30 -2.05 24.95
CA GLU A 16 2.13 -1.72 26.12
C GLU A 16 2.33 -0.20 26.17
N TYR A 17 2.11 0.41 27.34
CA TYR A 17 2.31 1.85 27.54
C TYR A 17 3.35 2.08 28.63
N ASP A 18 4.32 2.96 28.38
CA ASP A 18 5.10 3.60 29.43
C ASP A 18 4.28 4.76 29.99
N ILE A 19 3.99 4.73 31.30
CA ILE A 19 3.29 5.83 31.98
C ILE A 19 4.33 6.69 32.68
N GLU A 20 4.59 7.89 32.16
CA GLU A 20 5.40 8.90 32.84
C GLU A 20 4.50 9.95 33.50
N ILE A 21 4.67 10.15 34.81
CA ILE A 21 3.93 11.14 35.58
C ILE A 21 4.86 12.33 35.85
N HIS A 22 4.58 13.47 35.22
CA HIS A 22 5.30 14.71 35.50
C HIS A 22 4.62 15.49 36.63
N THR A 23 5.42 15.98 37.59
CA THR A 23 4.94 16.91 38.61
C THR A 23 5.47 18.31 38.33
N LEU A 24 4.59 19.31 38.36
CA LEU A 24 4.95 20.73 38.26
C LEU A 24 5.05 21.30 39.67
N GLN A 25 6.24 21.76 40.06
CA GLN A 25 6.40 22.58 41.26
C GLN A 25 6.21 24.06 40.96
N LYS A 26 5.89 24.83 42.00
CA LYS A 26 5.36 26.19 41.94
C LYS A 26 6.33 27.24 41.35
N ASP A 27 7.60 26.90 41.10
CA ASP A 27 8.61 27.83 40.62
C ASP A 27 9.23 27.46 39.26
N GLY A 28 8.56 26.64 38.45
CA GLY A 28 8.90 26.46 37.02
C GLY A 28 9.97 25.41 36.72
N ASP A 29 10.58 24.79 37.73
CA ASP A 29 11.44 23.62 37.52
C ASP A 29 10.59 22.34 37.43
N ILE A 30 10.72 21.63 36.30
CA ILE A 30 10.13 20.30 36.10
C ILE A 30 11.05 19.28 36.80
N GLY A 31 10.57 18.71 37.90
CA GLY A 31 11.19 17.53 38.51
C GLY A 31 10.66 16.26 37.85
N GLU A 32 11.50 15.55 37.10
CA GLU A 32 11.18 14.21 36.59
C GLU A 32 11.28 13.17 37.71
N TYR A 33 10.19 12.46 37.95
CA TYR A 33 10.18 11.24 38.75
C TYR A 33 9.62 10.10 37.90
N LYS A 34 10.50 9.19 37.48
CA LYS A 34 10.10 8.01 36.71
C LYS A 34 9.57 6.93 37.65
N VAL A 35 8.25 6.75 37.68
CA VAL A 35 7.61 5.71 38.51
C VAL A 35 7.41 4.45 37.68
N GLY A 36 8.52 3.80 37.29
CA GLY A 36 8.53 2.45 36.70
C GLY A 36 7.77 2.24 35.38
N THR A 37 8.06 1.13 34.71
CA THR A 37 7.32 0.69 33.51
C THR A 37 6.32 -0.39 33.93
N MET A 38 5.03 -0.18 33.64
CA MET A 38 3.98 -1.11 34.03
C MET A 38 3.48 -1.90 32.80
N HIS A 39 3.90 -3.15 32.67
CA HIS A 39 3.46 -4.05 31.60
C HIS A 39 2.19 -4.82 32.04
N ARG A 40 0.97 -4.31 31.82
CA ARG A 40 -0.29 -5.10 31.73
C ARG A 40 -1.57 -4.27 31.49
N SER A 41 -2.60 -4.94 30.94
CA SER A 41 -3.93 -4.43 30.59
C SER A 41 -4.82 -4.16 31.82
N LEU A 42 -5.27 -2.92 32.02
CA LEU A 42 -6.23 -2.50 33.05
C LEU A 42 -7.62 -2.22 32.44
N THR A 43 -8.71 -2.62 33.12
CA THR A 43 -10.07 -2.65 32.54
C THR A 43 -11.10 -1.66 33.14
N GLN A 44 -10.74 -0.75 34.04
CA GLN A 44 -11.68 0.26 34.57
C GLN A 44 -10.99 1.55 35.07
N ALA A 45 -11.64 2.71 34.94
CA ALA A 45 -11.13 4.02 35.37
C ALA A 45 -11.94 4.59 36.55
N GLU A 46 -11.26 5.08 37.59
CA GLU A 46 -11.82 5.90 38.67
C GLU A 46 -10.90 7.11 38.93
N PHE A 47 -11.49 8.26 39.28
CA PHE A 47 -10.77 9.52 39.53
C PHE A 47 -10.49 9.71 41.02
N TYR A 48 -9.25 10.06 41.40
CA TYR A 48 -8.90 10.35 42.79
C TYR A 48 -8.09 11.64 42.91
N VAL A 49 -8.31 12.37 44.01
CA VAL A 49 -7.60 13.60 44.39
C VAL A 49 -7.03 13.39 45.81
N LEU A 50 -5.75 13.67 46.02
CA LEU A 50 -5.06 13.45 47.31
C LEU A 50 -4.73 14.79 48.01
N ASP A 51 -4.85 14.83 49.34
CA ASP A 51 -4.48 15.96 50.21
C ASP A 51 -3.01 15.85 50.71
N GLU A 52 -2.41 16.99 51.07
CA GLU A 52 -0.99 17.23 51.31
C GLU A 52 -0.34 16.39 52.44
N PRO A 53 -0.99 16.12 53.59
CA PRO A 53 -0.38 15.30 54.64
C PRO A 53 -0.34 13.80 54.28
N ALA A 54 -1.29 13.32 53.46
CA ALA A 54 -1.31 11.95 52.95
C ALA A 54 -0.22 11.71 51.88
N ARG A 55 0.29 12.79 51.27
CA ARG A 55 1.23 12.78 50.13
C ARG A 55 2.55 12.05 50.38
N LYS A 56 3.17 12.20 51.57
CA LYS A 56 4.49 11.61 51.85
C LYS A 56 4.43 10.15 52.29
N GLN A 57 3.39 9.80 53.05
CA GLN A 57 3.24 8.44 53.56
C GLN A 57 2.75 7.48 52.46
N SER A 58 1.86 7.94 51.58
CA SER A 58 1.30 7.11 50.52
C SER A 58 2.23 6.87 49.33
N VAL A 59 3.18 7.76 49.04
CA VAL A 59 4.15 7.56 47.93
C VAL A 59 5.20 6.50 48.29
N GLU A 60 5.69 6.50 49.53
CA GLU A 60 6.63 5.47 50.01
C GLU A 60 5.95 4.09 50.12
N GLU A 61 4.67 4.06 50.53
CA GLU A 61 3.87 2.84 50.59
C GLU A 61 3.47 2.32 49.19
N LEU A 62 3.15 3.19 48.23
CA LEU A 62 2.91 2.81 46.83
C LEU A 62 4.18 2.28 46.16
N ARG A 63 5.33 2.88 46.45
CA ARG A 63 6.63 2.40 45.99
C ARG A 63 6.90 0.99 46.54
N LYS A 64 6.73 0.79 47.85
CA LYS A 64 6.91 -0.50 48.50
C LYS A 64 5.92 -1.56 47.98
N TRP A 65 4.67 -1.17 47.73
CA TRP A 65 3.67 -2.04 47.09
C TRP A 65 4.06 -2.43 45.67
N SER A 66 4.58 -1.50 44.87
CA SER A 66 5.05 -1.80 43.50
C SER A 66 6.25 -2.76 43.52
N GLU A 67 7.20 -2.55 44.45
CA GLU A 67 8.38 -3.39 44.61
C GLU A 67 8.00 -4.80 45.10
N GLU A 68 7.00 -4.92 45.99
CA GLU A 68 6.50 -6.21 46.49
C GLU A 68 5.60 -6.96 45.47
N CYS A 69 4.84 -6.25 44.63
CA CYS A 69 4.02 -6.85 43.57
C CYS A 69 4.85 -7.36 42.38
N ILE A 70 6.00 -6.73 42.11
CA ILE A 70 6.97 -7.23 41.12
C ILE A 70 7.65 -8.53 41.63
N ALA A 71 7.70 -8.74 42.94
CA ALA A 71 8.45 -9.83 43.56
C ALA A 71 7.66 -11.13 43.80
N ASN A 72 6.32 -11.12 43.80
CA ASN A 72 5.50 -12.32 44.03
C ASN A 72 4.33 -12.41 43.02
N GLU A 73 4.32 -13.45 42.19
CA GLU A 73 3.43 -13.58 41.01
C GLU A 73 1.98 -14.01 41.30
N ASP A 74 1.60 -14.36 42.54
CA ASP A 74 0.30 -14.99 42.80
C ASP A 74 -0.70 -14.13 43.61
N ASP A 75 -1.77 -13.76 42.91
CA ASP A 75 -3.10 -13.30 43.36
C ASP A 75 -3.27 -11.87 43.94
N LEU A 76 -3.43 -10.90 43.03
CA LEU A 76 -3.79 -9.49 43.31
C LEU A 76 -5.30 -9.26 43.51
N SER A 77 -6.17 -10.20 43.14
CA SER A 77 -7.64 -10.01 43.16
C SER A 77 -8.18 -9.95 44.60
N ALA A 78 -7.65 -10.79 45.49
CA ALA A 78 -8.09 -10.84 46.88
C ALA A 78 -7.67 -9.60 47.71
N ARG A 79 -6.54 -8.95 47.36
CA ARG A 79 -5.93 -7.88 48.17
C ARG A 79 -6.41 -6.47 47.82
N ALA A 80 -6.92 -6.24 46.61
CA ALA A 80 -7.55 -4.97 46.23
C ALA A 80 -8.78 -4.62 47.11
N THR A 81 -9.39 -5.62 47.77
CA THR A 81 -10.57 -5.44 48.63
C THR A 81 -10.25 -4.76 49.98
N VAL A 82 -9.00 -4.81 50.45
CA VAL A 82 -8.62 -4.34 51.80
C VAL A 82 -8.49 -2.81 51.90
N TYR A 83 -8.29 -2.10 50.79
CA TYR A 83 -8.01 -0.65 50.82
C TYR A 83 -9.19 0.28 50.47
N ARG A 84 -10.41 -0.25 50.30
CA ARG A 84 -11.65 0.54 50.14
C ARG A 84 -12.05 1.40 51.36
N LYS A 85 -11.20 1.49 52.39
CA LYS A 85 -11.56 2.01 53.71
C LYS A 85 -10.64 3.13 54.21
N TRP A 86 -10.16 4.02 53.35
CA TRP A 86 -9.48 5.25 53.77
C TRP A 86 -10.03 6.47 53.02
N HIS A 87 -10.13 7.59 53.73
CA HIS A 87 -11.02 8.73 53.49
C HIS A 87 -11.07 9.26 52.04
N VAL A 88 -12.15 8.91 51.34
CA VAL A 88 -12.56 9.50 50.07
C VAL A 88 -13.34 10.78 50.37
N VAL A 89 -12.76 11.95 50.09
CA VAL A 89 -13.52 13.20 50.03
C VAL A 89 -13.98 13.37 48.58
N LYS A 90 -15.28 13.15 48.34
CA LYS A 90 -15.93 13.61 47.10
C LYS A 90 -16.15 15.12 47.24
N PRO A 91 -15.55 15.99 46.40
CA PRO A 91 -15.97 17.39 46.38
C PRO A 91 -17.32 17.52 45.67
N GLU A 92 -18.20 18.38 46.17
CA GLU A 92 -19.41 18.78 45.46
C GLU A 92 -19.06 19.75 44.31
N VAL A 93 -19.80 19.66 43.21
CA VAL A 93 -19.48 20.21 41.87
C VAL A 93 -19.41 21.76 41.81
N GLU A 94 -19.74 22.46 42.89
CA GLU A 94 -19.77 23.93 42.92
C GLU A 94 -18.40 24.60 43.10
N ASP A 95 -17.38 23.89 43.60
CA ASP A 95 -16.04 24.46 43.89
C ASP A 95 -15.10 24.60 42.66
N LEU A 96 -15.56 24.26 41.45
CA LEU A 96 -14.73 24.27 40.23
C LEU A 96 -15.03 25.41 39.24
N LYS A 97 -15.90 26.37 39.58
CA LYS A 97 -16.18 27.53 38.72
C LYS A 97 -14.97 28.46 38.62
N GLY A 98 -14.29 28.43 37.48
CA GLY A 98 -13.20 29.35 37.12
C GLY A 98 -11.83 28.70 36.90
N CYS A 99 -11.69 27.39 37.10
CA CYS A 99 -10.43 26.67 36.90
C CYS A 99 -10.36 26.04 35.49
N SER A 100 -9.47 26.53 34.63
CA SER A 100 -9.11 25.84 33.39
C SER A 100 -8.00 24.81 33.67
N LEU A 101 -8.36 23.53 33.77
CA LEU A 101 -7.39 22.44 33.79
C LEU A 101 -6.89 22.18 32.35
N LYS A 102 -5.60 22.41 32.09
CA LYS A 102 -4.92 21.93 30.88
C LYS A 102 -4.16 20.66 31.23
N LEU A 103 -4.65 19.52 30.76
CA LEU A 103 -3.94 18.24 30.85
C LEU A 103 -3.01 18.13 29.63
N ALA A 104 -1.70 18.01 29.85
CA ALA A 104 -0.75 17.67 28.80
C ALA A 104 -0.45 16.17 28.91
N VAL A 105 -0.97 15.37 27.97
CA VAL A 105 -0.59 13.97 27.82
C VAL A 105 0.46 13.92 26.72
N VAL A 106 1.72 13.77 27.09
CA VAL A 106 2.79 13.52 26.13
C VAL A 106 2.82 12.02 25.88
N VAL A 107 2.24 11.59 24.76
CA VAL A 107 2.41 10.23 24.25
C VAL A 107 3.70 10.23 23.44
N SER A 108 4.82 9.95 24.10
CA SER A 108 6.07 9.68 23.37
C SER A 108 5.98 8.27 22.79
N PRO A 109 6.10 8.07 21.47
CA PRO A 109 6.37 6.74 20.94
C PRO A 109 7.68 6.24 21.59
N PRO A 110 7.81 4.94 21.90
CA PRO A 110 9.06 4.43 22.44
C PRO A 110 10.20 4.82 21.49
N PRO A 111 11.36 5.25 22.01
CA PRO A 111 12.51 5.45 21.16
C PRO A 111 12.73 4.17 20.38
N LEU A 112 12.77 4.27 19.04
CA LEU A 112 13.09 3.14 18.18
C LEU A 112 14.32 2.45 18.78
N PRO A 113 14.25 1.15 19.12
CA PRO A 113 15.43 0.46 19.60
C PRO A 113 16.50 0.66 18.55
N SER A 114 17.65 1.22 18.97
CA SER A 114 18.85 1.22 18.15
C SER A 114 18.98 -0.19 17.56
N PRO A 115 19.16 -0.31 16.22
CA PRO A 115 19.03 -1.58 15.55
C PRO A 115 19.89 -2.57 16.30
N PRO A 116 19.33 -3.70 16.79
CA PRO A 116 20.15 -4.70 17.42
C PRO A 116 21.25 -5.01 16.41
N THR A 117 22.51 -4.99 16.83
CA THR A 117 23.57 -5.70 16.12
C THR A 117 23.15 -7.17 16.07
N THR A 118 22.30 -7.47 15.10
CA THR A 118 21.69 -8.78 14.92
C THR A 118 22.71 -9.56 14.10
N PRO A 119 23.07 -10.78 14.51
CA PRO A 119 23.82 -11.66 13.62
C PRO A 119 23.05 -11.75 12.31
N SER A 120 23.73 -11.62 11.18
CA SER A 120 23.18 -11.71 9.81
C SER A 120 22.15 -12.85 9.69
N ILE A 121 20.86 -12.53 9.90
CA ILE A 121 19.77 -13.47 9.68
C ILE A 121 19.44 -13.39 8.19
N ASP A 122 19.59 -14.52 7.50
CA ASP A 122 19.23 -14.68 6.10
C ASP A 122 17.74 -14.34 5.88
N PRO A 123 17.41 -13.28 5.11
CA PRO A 123 16.02 -12.88 4.84
C PRO A 123 15.17 -14.00 4.26
N ALA A 124 15.76 -14.93 3.48
CA ALA A 124 15.05 -16.06 2.93
C ALA A 124 14.57 -17.03 4.02
N LYS A 125 15.37 -17.24 5.07
CA LYS A 125 15.00 -18.09 6.22
C LYS A 125 13.91 -17.46 7.08
N VAL A 126 13.92 -16.13 7.20
CA VAL A 126 12.84 -15.38 7.88
C VAL A 126 11.54 -15.52 7.10
N LEU A 127 11.59 -15.30 5.79
CA LEU A 127 10.43 -15.45 4.90
C LEU A 127 9.86 -16.87 4.95
N GLU A 128 10.72 -17.89 4.90
CA GLU A 128 10.30 -19.29 5.00
C GLU A 128 9.65 -19.61 6.35
N LYS A 129 10.21 -19.11 7.45
CA LYS A 129 9.64 -19.29 8.80
C LYS A 129 8.26 -18.63 8.92
N ILE A 130 8.10 -17.41 8.41
CA ILE A 130 6.81 -16.70 8.44
C ILE A 130 5.82 -17.43 7.53
N ALA A 131 6.21 -17.82 6.32
CA ALA A 131 5.35 -18.54 5.38
C ALA A 131 4.84 -19.87 5.97
N ARG A 132 5.69 -20.64 6.67
CA ARG A 132 5.28 -21.89 7.34
C ARG A 132 4.21 -21.69 8.42
N SER A 133 4.05 -20.49 8.95
CA SER A 133 3.00 -20.18 9.94
C SER A 133 1.62 -20.00 9.34
N TYR A 134 1.48 -19.85 8.01
CA TYR A 134 0.20 -19.68 7.35
C TYR A 134 -0.52 -21.05 7.22
N GLY A 135 -1.81 -21.06 7.52
CA GLY A 135 -2.73 -22.19 7.38
C GLY A 135 -3.17 -22.44 5.94
N LYS A 136 -4.33 -23.06 5.74
CA LYS A 136 -4.98 -23.22 4.42
C LYS A 136 -5.63 -21.90 3.97
N PRO A 137 -5.85 -21.66 2.66
CA PRO A 137 -6.35 -20.38 2.17
C PRO A 137 -7.66 -19.93 2.82
N SER A 138 -8.61 -20.85 2.99
CA SER A 138 -9.89 -20.55 3.64
C SER A 138 -9.74 -20.11 5.09
N SER A 139 -8.79 -20.68 5.84
CA SER A 139 -8.51 -20.26 7.20
C SER A 139 -7.82 -18.89 7.26
N GLU A 140 -6.87 -18.61 6.38
CA GLU A 140 -6.20 -17.29 6.34
C GLU A 140 -7.16 -16.16 5.90
N ALA A 141 -8.23 -16.51 5.19
CA ALA A 141 -9.31 -15.60 4.82
C ALA A 141 -10.36 -15.36 5.93
N GLU A 142 -10.27 -16.07 7.06
CA GLU A 142 -11.14 -15.81 8.22
C GLU A 142 -10.80 -14.45 8.83
N PRO A 143 -11.81 -13.65 9.27
CA PRO A 143 -11.60 -12.30 9.80
C PRO A 143 -10.55 -12.21 10.91
N LYS A 144 -10.51 -13.19 11.81
CA LYS A 144 -9.53 -13.23 12.90
C LYS A 144 -8.09 -13.29 12.38
N ASN A 145 -7.82 -14.21 11.46
CA ASN A 145 -6.48 -14.37 10.90
C ASN A 145 -6.11 -13.18 10.03
N MET A 146 -7.07 -12.59 9.29
CA MET A 146 -6.82 -11.35 8.57
C MET A 146 -6.38 -10.21 9.49
N CYS A 147 -7.07 -10.00 10.62
CA CYS A 147 -6.68 -8.99 11.61
C CYS A 147 -5.26 -9.24 12.16
N ASP A 148 -4.89 -10.50 12.40
CA ASP A 148 -3.57 -10.86 12.92
C ASP A 148 -2.46 -10.67 11.86
N ARG A 149 -2.78 -10.79 10.57
CA ARG A 149 -1.80 -10.79 9.47
C ARG A 149 -1.70 -9.47 8.71
N GLN A 150 -2.77 -8.71 8.58
CA GLN A 150 -2.84 -7.51 7.74
C GLN A 150 -2.32 -6.26 8.49
N HIS A 151 -1.01 -6.18 8.68
CA HIS A 151 -0.33 -5.00 9.24
C HIS A 151 1.04 -4.76 8.58
N PRO A 152 1.53 -3.50 8.44
CA PRO A 152 2.79 -3.20 7.74
C PRO A 152 4.04 -3.92 8.27
N SER A 153 4.04 -4.28 9.56
CA SER A 153 5.12 -5.04 10.20
C SER A 153 5.18 -6.50 9.75
N ASN A 154 4.10 -7.05 9.21
CA ASN A 154 4.10 -8.37 8.59
C ASN A 154 4.57 -8.26 7.14
N ILE A 155 5.77 -8.76 6.85
CA ILE A 155 6.34 -8.79 5.49
C ILE A 155 5.47 -9.57 4.49
N LEU A 156 4.67 -10.52 4.97
CA LEU A 156 3.71 -11.26 4.15
C LEU A 156 2.30 -10.65 4.16
N GLY A 157 2.10 -9.50 4.80
CA GLY A 157 0.82 -8.79 4.77
C GLY A 157 0.44 -8.42 3.34
N ALA A 158 -0.80 -8.74 2.95
CA ALA A 158 -1.35 -8.40 1.65
C ALA A 158 -1.73 -6.91 1.61
N TYR A 159 -1.21 -6.17 0.63
CA TYR A 159 -1.61 -4.79 0.36
C TYR A 159 -2.80 -4.79 -0.58
N ASN A 160 -4.00 -4.75 -0.02
CA ASN A 160 -5.28 -4.83 -0.73
C ASN A 160 -6.26 -3.70 -0.30
N GLY A 161 -5.78 -2.71 0.45
CA GLY A 161 -6.59 -1.63 1.02
C GLY A 161 -7.40 -2.04 2.27
N ARG A 162 -7.14 -3.20 2.86
CA ARG A 162 -7.79 -3.67 4.10
C ARG A 162 -6.74 -3.99 5.17
N PRO A 163 -6.62 -3.16 6.22
CA PRO A 163 -7.21 -1.82 6.38
C PRO A 163 -6.69 -0.80 5.36
N LEU A 164 -7.29 0.40 5.29
CA LEU A 164 -7.01 1.39 4.24
C LEU A 164 -5.51 1.79 4.14
N TYR A 165 -4.78 1.75 5.24
CA TYR A 165 -3.33 2.02 5.23
C TYR A 165 -2.49 0.95 4.50
N LEU A 166 -3.08 -0.22 4.18
CA LEU A 166 -2.51 -1.25 3.31
C LEU A 166 -2.95 -1.10 1.84
N THR A 167 -3.26 0.12 1.41
CA THR A 167 -3.51 0.39 -0.02
C THR A 167 -2.23 0.16 -0.81
N PRO A 168 -2.25 -0.66 -1.88
CA PRO A 168 -1.08 -0.87 -2.73
C PRO A 168 -0.84 0.35 -3.64
N PRO A 169 0.39 0.53 -4.16
CA PRO A 169 0.58 1.37 -5.34
C PRO A 169 -0.16 0.75 -6.53
N PRO A 170 -0.49 1.53 -7.58
CA PRO A 170 -1.13 1.01 -8.77
C PRO A 170 -0.34 -0.16 -9.39
N ILE A 171 -0.94 -1.34 -9.46
CA ILE A 171 -0.23 -2.55 -9.89
C ILE A 171 0.07 -2.55 -11.39
N ALA A 172 -0.61 -1.67 -12.14
CA ALA A 172 -0.33 -1.35 -13.53
C ALA A 172 1.13 -0.91 -13.78
N ILE A 173 1.83 -0.40 -12.77
CA ILE A 173 3.25 -0.05 -12.85
C ILE A 173 4.12 -1.29 -13.11
N PHE A 174 3.70 -2.47 -12.63
CA PHE A 174 4.48 -3.71 -12.70
C PHE A 174 4.09 -4.61 -13.89
N HIS A 175 2.85 -4.52 -14.39
CA HIS A 175 2.44 -5.27 -15.58
C HIS A 175 1.35 -4.54 -16.39
N PRO A 176 1.49 -4.43 -17.72
CA PRO A 176 0.59 -3.62 -18.56
C PRO A 176 -0.83 -4.16 -18.67
N VAL A 177 -1.04 -5.46 -18.38
CA VAL A 177 -2.38 -6.08 -18.42
C VAL A 177 -3.37 -5.36 -17.50
N PHE A 178 -2.91 -4.87 -16.34
CA PHE A 178 -3.77 -4.24 -15.37
C PHE A 178 -4.21 -2.86 -15.86
N ALA A 179 -3.31 -2.08 -16.47
CA ALA A 179 -3.65 -0.82 -17.12
C ALA A 179 -4.70 -1.03 -18.23
N GLN A 180 -4.49 -2.06 -19.06
CA GLN A 180 -5.42 -2.41 -20.14
C GLN A 180 -6.81 -2.73 -19.57
N MET A 181 -6.89 -3.65 -18.61
CA MET A 181 -8.16 -4.08 -18.03
C MET A 181 -8.90 -2.92 -17.34
N THR A 182 -8.20 -2.09 -16.58
CA THR A 182 -8.78 -0.91 -15.91
C THR A 182 -9.30 0.13 -16.92
N ARG A 183 -8.63 0.33 -18.06
CA ARG A 183 -9.15 1.22 -19.11
C ARG A 183 -10.38 0.62 -19.81
N GLU A 184 -10.36 -0.68 -20.12
CA GLU A 184 -11.51 -1.35 -20.74
C GLU A 184 -12.72 -1.38 -19.78
N SER A 185 -12.51 -1.52 -18.47
CA SER A 185 -13.60 -1.56 -17.50
C SER A 185 -14.35 -0.23 -17.33
N ARG A 186 -13.65 0.90 -17.51
CA ARG A 186 -14.22 2.26 -17.49
C ARG A 186 -15.11 2.54 -18.70
N GLN A 187 -15.03 1.75 -19.76
CA GLN A 187 -15.91 1.90 -20.92
C GLN A 187 -17.32 1.40 -20.58
N PRO A 188 -18.38 2.18 -20.89
CA PRO A 188 -19.76 1.70 -20.74
C PRO A 188 -19.98 0.43 -21.55
N ALA A 189 -20.54 -0.63 -20.95
CA ALA A 189 -20.71 -1.92 -21.63
C ALA A 189 -21.48 -1.81 -22.96
N ARG A 190 -22.46 -0.90 -23.02
CA ARG A 190 -23.26 -0.61 -24.22
C ARG A 190 -22.48 -0.11 -25.44
N LEU A 191 -21.26 0.40 -25.25
CA LEU A 191 -20.41 0.87 -26.36
C LEU A 191 -19.60 -0.26 -27.00
N HIS A 192 -19.68 -1.47 -26.46
CA HIS A 192 -18.99 -2.63 -27.01
C HIS A 192 -19.91 -3.40 -27.98
N ASP A 193 -19.35 -3.78 -29.12
CA ASP A 193 -20.00 -4.71 -30.04
C ASP A 193 -19.79 -6.14 -29.55
N PHE A 194 -20.81 -6.77 -28.96
CA PHE A 194 -20.78 -8.16 -28.48
C PHE A 194 -21.26 -9.15 -29.54
N THR A 195 -20.67 -10.34 -29.58
CA THR A 195 -21.21 -11.44 -30.38
C THR A 195 -22.44 -12.04 -29.70
N ALA A 196 -23.28 -12.76 -30.46
CA ALA A 196 -24.43 -13.47 -29.90
C ALA A 196 -24.00 -14.49 -28.83
N ASP A 197 -22.88 -15.19 -29.04
CA ASP A 197 -22.34 -16.17 -28.09
C ASP A 197 -21.88 -15.52 -26.77
N GLU A 198 -21.29 -14.32 -26.84
CA GLU A 198 -20.90 -13.59 -25.63
C GLU A 198 -22.10 -13.14 -24.82
N ILE A 199 -23.17 -12.71 -25.49
CA ILE A 199 -24.43 -12.33 -24.83
C ILE A 199 -25.12 -13.55 -24.21
N ASP A 200 -25.19 -14.67 -24.93
CA ASP A 200 -25.80 -15.91 -24.42
C ASP A 200 -25.02 -16.48 -23.23
N ALA A 201 -23.68 -16.49 -23.30
CA ALA A 201 -22.83 -16.89 -22.18
C ALA A 201 -23.01 -15.96 -20.96
N ALA A 202 -23.07 -14.65 -21.18
CA ALA A 202 -23.29 -13.68 -20.12
C ALA A 202 -24.68 -13.81 -19.48
N TYR A 203 -25.71 -14.05 -20.27
CA TYR A 203 -27.07 -14.27 -19.79
C TYR A 203 -27.16 -15.54 -18.93
N LYS A 204 -26.58 -16.65 -19.40
CA LYS A 204 -26.50 -17.91 -18.65
C LYS A 204 -25.72 -17.77 -17.34
N PHE A 205 -24.60 -17.06 -17.37
CA PHE A 205 -23.82 -16.76 -16.17
C PHE A 205 -24.62 -15.94 -15.16
N LEU A 206 -25.33 -14.91 -15.64
CA LEU A 206 -26.20 -14.08 -14.79
C LEU A 206 -27.30 -14.93 -14.14
N LEU A 207 -27.98 -15.81 -14.90
CA LEU A 207 -28.99 -16.71 -14.35
C LEU A 207 -28.42 -17.57 -13.21
N ALA A 208 -27.25 -18.17 -13.43
CA ALA A 208 -26.58 -19.01 -12.42
C ALA A 208 -26.23 -18.24 -11.14
N CYS A 209 -25.81 -16.97 -11.26
CA CYS A 209 -25.49 -16.12 -10.11
C CYS A 209 -26.74 -15.68 -9.32
N THR A 210 -27.90 -15.63 -9.97
CA THR A 210 -29.16 -15.16 -9.37
C THR A 210 -30.06 -16.27 -8.82
N GLU A 211 -29.72 -17.54 -9.05
CA GLU A 211 -30.48 -18.69 -8.58
C GLU A 211 -30.28 -18.94 -7.08
N ASN A 212 -31.26 -19.57 -6.43
CA ASN A 212 -31.14 -19.96 -5.01
C ASN A 212 -30.67 -21.41 -4.89
N TYR A 213 -29.51 -21.61 -4.26
CA TYR A 213 -28.93 -22.93 -3.99
C TYR A 213 -29.09 -23.33 -2.52
N LEU A 214 -29.28 -24.61 -2.24
CA LEU A 214 -29.42 -25.10 -0.86
C LEU A 214 -28.10 -24.99 -0.09
N ASP A 215 -26.98 -25.25 -0.75
CA ASP A 215 -25.64 -25.17 -0.17
C ASP A 215 -24.60 -24.68 -1.21
N GLU A 216 -23.36 -24.46 -0.75
CA GLU A 216 -22.25 -24.01 -1.61
C GLU A 216 -21.88 -25.05 -2.69
N SER A 217 -22.09 -26.35 -2.44
CA SER A 217 -21.72 -27.40 -3.40
C SER A 217 -22.61 -27.38 -4.63
N GLU A 218 -23.92 -27.19 -4.46
CA GLU A 218 -24.85 -27.02 -5.58
C GLU A 218 -24.51 -25.79 -6.44
N PHE A 219 -24.12 -24.68 -5.80
CA PHE A 219 -23.67 -23.49 -6.53
C PHE A 219 -22.40 -23.77 -7.34
N GLN A 220 -21.42 -24.46 -6.75
CA GLN A 220 -20.19 -24.85 -7.45
C GLN A 220 -20.47 -25.79 -8.64
N GLU A 221 -21.39 -26.75 -8.51
CA GLU A 221 -21.78 -27.65 -9.60
C GLU A 221 -22.45 -26.89 -10.74
N ALA A 222 -23.36 -25.95 -10.44
CA ALA A 222 -23.96 -25.09 -11.45
C ALA A 222 -22.88 -24.31 -12.21
N MET A 223 -21.89 -23.76 -11.51
CA MET A 223 -20.80 -22.98 -12.09
C MET A 223 -19.87 -23.79 -13.01
N GLN A 224 -19.64 -25.08 -12.73
CA GLN A 224 -18.79 -25.99 -13.53
C GLN A 224 -19.25 -26.13 -14.98
N HIS A 225 -20.55 -26.00 -15.24
CA HIS A 225 -21.11 -26.15 -16.58
C HIS A 225 -20.94 -24.92 -17.46
N PHE A 226 -20.48 -23.78 -16.90
CA PHE A 226 -20.33 -22.54 -17.65
C PHE A 226 -18.88 -22.32 -18.12
N PRO A 227 -18.66 -22.14 -19.44
CA PRO A 227 -17.35 -21.75 -19.95
C PRO A 227 -17.05 -20.30 -19.54
N PHE A 228 -16.37 -20.12 -18.42
CA PHE A 228 -15.98 -18.82 -17.91
C PHE A 228 -14.61 -18.41 -18.51
N ILE A 229 -14.43 -17.12 -18.85
CA ILE A 229 -13.20 -16.61 -19.49
C ILE A 229 -12.95 -17.21 -20.89
N GLY A 230 -13.97 -17.74 -21.57
CA GLY A 230 -13.79 -18.45 -22.85
C GLY A 230 -13.03 -19.78 -22.73
N ARG A 231 -12.85 -20.31 -21.51
CA ARG A 231 -12.22 -21.61 -21.23
C ARG A 231 -13.29 -22.57 -20.73
N THR A 232 -13.36 -23.77 -21.31
CA THR A 232 -14.40 -24.78 -20.99
C THR A 232 -14.25 -25.41 -19.61
N ARG A 233 -13.14 -25.14 -18.89
CA ARG A 233 -12.83 -25.79 -17.61
C ARG A 233 -12.32 -24.85 -16.51
N PHE A 234 -12.68 -23.57 -16.55
CA PHE A 234 -12.21 -22.64 -15.53
C PHE A 234 -12.73 -22.97 -14.13
N TRP A 235 -14.05 -23.10 -13.96
CA TRP A 235 -14.71 -23.39 -12.67
C TRP A 235 -14.69 -24.88 -12.35
N HIS A 236 -13.53 -25.52 -12.43
CA HIS A 236 -13.36 -26.89 -11.94
C HIS A 236 -12.40 -26.90 -10.77
N GLU A 237 -12.64 -27.83 -9.85
CA GLU A 237 -11.77 -28.05 -8.71
C GLU A 237 -10.30 -28.15 -9.14
N LEU A 238 -9.52 -27.17 -8.71
CA LEU A 238 -8.11 -27.07 -9.03
C LEU A 238 -7.30 -27.45 -7.79
N ASN A 239 -6.62 -28.59 -7.88
CA ASN A 239 -5.74 -29.09 -6.83
C ASN A 239 -4.27 -28.74 -7.15
N ILE A 240 -3.72 -27.79 -6.40
CA ILE A 240 -2.34 -27.33 -6.54
C ILE A 240 -1.47 -27.99 -5.48
N ASN A 241 -0.43 -28.71 -5.92
CA ASN A 241 0.57 -29.26 -5.01
C ASN A 241 1.53 -28.15 -4.55
N LEU A 242 1.70 -27.99 -3.23
CA LEU A 242 2.54 -26.94 -2.65
C LEU A 242 3.95 -27.42 -2.30
N SER A 243 4.28 -28.72 -2.27
CA SER A 243 5.67 -29.17 -2.05
C SER A 243 5.96 -30.52 -2.70
N SER A 244 7.23 -30.79 -3.03
CA SER A 244 7.66 -32.10 -3.52
C SER A 244 7.92 -33.05 -2.34
N GLY A 245 6.99 -33.96 -2.05
CA GLY A 245 7.25 -35.13 -1.19
C GLY A 245 6.33 -35.31 0.03
N GLN A 246 5.43 -34.38 0.36
CA GLN A 246 4.36 -34.59 1.33
C GLN A 246 3.06 -33.85 0.96
N THR A 247 1.96 -34.36 1.50
CA THR A 247 0.52 -34.11 1.30
C THR A 247 0.01 -32.68 1.58
N ARG A 248 0.73 -31.62 1.19
CA ARG A 248 0.22 -30.26 1.28
C ARG A 248 -0.25 -29.80 -0.09
N SER A 249 -1.54 -29.96 -0.34
CA SER A 249 -2.23 -29.40 -1.50
C SER A 249 -3.11 -28.24 -1.07
N MET A 250 -3.40 -27.38 -2.03
CA MET A 250 -4.39 -26.32 -1.95
C MET A 250 -5.47 -26.62 -2.97
N ARG A 251 -6.72 -26.42 -2.58
CA ARG A 251 -7.90 -26.56 -3.43
C ARG A 251 -8.46 -25.18 -3.72
N LEU A 252 -8.74 -24.92 -4.99
CA LEU A 252 -9.49 -23.75 -5.46
C LEU A 252 -10.72 -24.21 -6.23
N ASP A 253 -11.73 -23.34 -6.33
CA ASP A 253 -12.95 -23.58 -7.09
C ASP A 253 -12.76 -23.35 -8.60
N GLY A 254 -11.71 -22.65 -8.98
CA GLY A 254 -11.32 -22.51 -10.38
C GLY A 254 -9.91 -21.96 -10.59
N GLY A 255 -9.47 -22.01 -11.84
CA GLY A 255 -8.22 -21.38 -12.24
C GLY A 255 -7.84 -21.61 -13.70
N SER A 256 -6.82 -20.88 -14.13
CA SER A 256 -6.18 -21.00 -15.44
C SER A 256 -4.67 -20.94 -15.28
N SER A 257 -3.98 -21.73 -16.09
CA SER A 257 -2.52 -21.76 -16.10
C SER A 257 -1.99 -22.10 -17.48
N VAL A 258 -0.78 -21.64 -17.77
CA VAL A 258 0.01 -22.06 -18.93
C VAL A 258 1.24 -22.82 -18.48
N ASP A 259 1.61 -23.85 -19.23
CA ASP A 259 2.85 -24.56 -18.97
C ASP A 259 4.04 -23.76 -19.50
N VAL A 260 4.96 -23.43 -18.60
CA VAL A 260 6.19 -22.69 -18.90
C VAL A 260 7.36 -23.64 -18.77
N ALA A 261 8.15 -23.80 -19.84
CA ALA A 261 9.44 -24.46 -19.70
C ALA A 261 10.39 -23.51 -18.93
N LEU A 262 11.29 -24.03 -18.10
CA LEU A 262 12.24 -23.20 -17.35
C LEU A 262 13.66 -23.74 -17.55
N PRO A 263 14.71 -22.88 -17.55
CA PRO A 263 16.07 -23.36 -17.78
C PRO A 263 16.47 -24.41 -16.74
N GLY A 264 16.86 -25.59 -17.20
CA GLY A 264 17.33 -26.68 -16.33
C GLY A 264 16.24 -27.46 -15.57
N ALA A 265 14.95 -27.26 -15.86
CA ALA A 265 13.85 -27.94 -15.15
C ALA A 265 12.69 -28.42 -16.07
N LYS A 266 11.78 -29.21 -15.49
CA LYS A 266 10.50 -29.67 -16.09
C LYS A 266 9.54 -28.48 -16.33
N LEU A 267 8.52 -28.70 -17.16
CA LEU A 267 7.38 -27.78 -17.32
C LEU A 267 6.79 -27.40 -15.95
N ALA A 268 6.62 -26.10 -15.73
CA ALA A 268 6.01 -25.49 -14.54
C ALA A 268 4.70 -24.82 -14.94
N ALA A 269 3.62 -25.06 -14.18
CA ALA A 269 2.37 -24.36 -14.43
C ALA A 269 2.47 -22.93 -13.87
N ALA A 270 2.41 -21.93 -14.73
CA ALA A 270 2.26 -20.53 -14.36
C ALA A 270 0.76 -20.17 -14.36
N TYR A 271 0.22 -19.85 -13.19
CA TYR A 271 -1.20 -19.54 -13.04
C TYR A 271 -1.47 -18.10 -13.45
N THR A 272 -2.37 -17.94 -14.40
CA THR A 272 -2.79 -16.66 -14.99
C THR A 272 -4.07 -16.16 -14.35
N ALA A 273 -4.91 -17.07 -13.85
CA ALA A 273 -6.06 -16.73 -13.02
C ALA A 273 -6.35 -17.77 -11.93
N LEU A 274 -6.87 -17.33 -10.79
CA LEU A 274 -7.32 -18.16 -9.66
C LEU A 274 -8.75 -17.77 -9.28
N GLY A 275 -9.63 -18.76 -9.08
CA GLY A 275 -11.06 -18.55 -8.85
C GLY A 275 -11.51 -19.08 -7.49
N GLU A 276 -12.34 -18.30 -6.79
CA GLU A 276 -13.00 -18.70 -5.55
C GLU A 276 -14.49 -18.34 -5.62
N LEU A 277 -15.34 -19.28 -5.20
CA LEU A 277 -16.79 -19.14 -5.14
C LEU A 277 -17.22 -19.08 -3.67
N LYS A 278 -18.17 -18.19 -3.37
CA LYS A 278 -18.87 -18.17 -2.09
C LYS A 278 -20.35 -17.96 -2.32
N LYS A 279 -21.18 -18.76 -1.66
CA LYS A 279 -22.63 -18.55 -1.66
C LYS A 279 -23.00 -17.31 -0.84
N LEU A 280 -24.08 -16.62 -1.23
CA LEU A 280 -24.60 -15.50 -0.46
C LEU A 280 -25.11 -15.96 0.91
N GLY A 281 -24.65 -15.31 2.00
CA GLY A 281 -25.16 -15.53 3.36
C GLY A 281 -24.41 -16.56 4.22
N GLU A 282 -23.54 -17.38 3.63
CA GLU A 282 -22.64 -18.29 4.35
C GLU A 282 -21.23 -17.67 4.35
N GLN A 283 -20.92 -16.81 5.32
CA GLN A 283 -19.67 -16.02 5.35
C GLN A 283 -18.74 -16.41 6.50
N GLU A 284 -18.15 -17.61 6.43
CA GLU A 284 -16.98 -17.91 7.26
C GLU A 284 -15.70 -17.23 6.71
N ALA A 285 -15.59 -17.07 5.38
CA ALA A 285 -14.47 -16.45 4.68
C ALA A 285 -14.91 -15.69 3.41
N ASP A 286 -14.24 -14.57 3.11
CA ASP A 286 -14.48 -13.75 1.90
C ASP A 286 -13.76 -14.36 0.67
N ALA A 287 -14.46 -14.51 -0.46
CA ALA A 287 -13.92 -15.12 -1.68
C ALA A 287 -12.66 -14.39 -2.20
N SER A 288 -12.61 -13.05 -2.11
CA SER A 288 -11.44 -12.28 -2.56
C SER A 288 -10.25 -12.56 -1.65
N MET A 289 -10.47 -12.57 -0.34
CA MET A 289 -9.41 -12.85 0.64
C MET A 289 -8.90 -14.29 0.53
N GLN A 290 -9.80 -15.25 0.26
CA GLN A 290 -9.43 -16.64 0.02
C GLN A 290 -8.57 -16.77 -1.26
N ALA A 291 -8.94 -16.10 -2.35
CA ALA A 291 -8.18 -16.13 -3.59
C ALA A 291 -6.79 -15.47 -3.43
N MET A 292 -6.70 -14.38 -2.67
CA MET A 292 -5.41 -13.75 -2.33
C MET A 292 -4.54 -14.68 -1.48
N ALA A 293 -5.12 -15.32 -0.46
CA ALA A 293 -4.40 -16.29 0.36
C ALA A 293 -3.91 -17.49 -0.48
N ALA A 294 -4.71 -17.94 -1.44
CA ALA A 294 -4.33 -19.00 -2.38
C ALA A 294 -3.14 -18.58 -3.26
N HIS A 295 -3.18 -17.37 -3.83
CA HIS A 295 -2.05 -16.81 -4.59
C HIS A 295 -0.77 -16.70 -3.73
N MET A 296 -0.88 -16.22 -2.49
CA MET A 296 0.26 -16.13 -1.58
C MET A 296 0.87 -17.50 -1.31
N GLN A 297 0.05 -18.51 -1.05
CA GLN A 297 0.53 -19.87 -0.80
C GLN A 297 1.17 -20.50 -2.04
N LEU A 298 0.58 -20.29 -3.21
CA LEU A 298 1.16 -20.69 -4.48
C LEU A 298 2.56 -20.08 -4.64
N VAL A 299 2.68 -18.76 -4.53
CA VAL A 299 3.96 -18.06 -4.73
C VAL A 299 4.99 -18.46 -3.69
N LEU A 300 4.61 -18.65 -2.42
CA LEU A 300 5.56 -18.92 -1.34
C LEU A 300 5.98 -20.38 -1.26
N HIS A 301 5.05 -21.31 -1.45
CA HIS A 301 5.28 -22.71 -1.13
C HIS A 301 5.54 -23.58 -2.35
N ASN A 302 4.92 -23.31 -3.50
CA ASN A 302 5.08 -24.19 -4.66
C ASN A 302 6.51 -24.10 -5.23
N ASN A 303 7.21 -25.24 -5.18
CA ASN A 303 8.61 -25.36 -5.63
C ASN A 303 8.83 -24.98 -7.10
N GLN A 304 7.82 -25.12 -7.97
CA GLN A 304 7.94 -24.70 -9.37
C GLN A 304 7.81 -23.18 -9.51
N TYR A 305 6.95 -22.56 -8.68
CA TYR A 305 6.76 -21.12 -8.61
C TYR A 305 7.96 -20.36 -8.03
N GLU A 306 8.83 -21.03 -7.28
CA GLU A 306 10.09 -20.46 -6.81
C GLU A 306 10.95 -19.93 -7.96
N LEU A 307 11.02 -20.65 -9.08
CA LEU A 307 11.76 -20.21 -10.26
C LEU A 307 11.04 -19.09 -11.02
N ILE A 308 9.70 -19.12 -11.04
CA ILE A 308 8.88 -18.08 -11.68
C ILE A 308 9.05 -16.76 -10.94
N ARG A 309 8.93 -16.74 -9.61
CA ARG A 309 9.06 -15.52 -8.79
C ARG A 309 10.46 -14.90 -8.79
N GLN A 310 11.49 -15.64 -9.22
CA GLN A 310 12.84 -15.10 -9.44
C GLN A 310 12.95 -14.25 -10.70
N HIS A 311 12.03 -14.41 -11.67
CA HIS A 311 12.12 -13.78 -12.99
C HIS A 311 10.86 -12.98 -13.36
N SER A 312 9.84 -12.98 -12.51
CA SER A 312 8.54 -12.40 -12.76
C SER A 312 7.98 -11.80 -11.48
N CYS A 313 7.21 -10.72 -11.61
CA CYS A 313 6.36 -10.18 -10.55
C CYS A 313 5.14 -11.05 -10.24
N CYS A 314 5.13 -12.32 -10.69
CA CYS A 314 4.00 -13.24 -10.66
C CYS A 314 2.61 -12.58 -10.89
N PRO A 315 2.38 -11.91 -12.02
CA PRO A 315 1.10 -11.24 -12.25
C PRO A 315 -0.04 -12.25 -12.40
N VAL A 316 -1.12 -12.07 -11.65
CA VAL A 316 -2.28 -12.98 -11.63
C VAL A 316 -3.59 -12.21 -11.64
N LEU A 317 -4.65 -12.83 -12.17
CA LEU A 317 -6.03 -12.35 -12.01
C LEU A 317 -6.76 -13.21 -10.97
N LEU A 318 -7.33 -12.58 -9.95
CA LEU A 318 -8.14 -13.29 -8.95
C LEU A 318 -9.61 -13.04 -9.25
N VAL A 319 -10.37 -14.11 -9.43
CA VAL A 319 -11.79 -14.10 -9.74
C VAL A 319 -12.54 -14.50 -8.48
N ALA A 320 -13.16 -13.54 -7.82
CA ALA A 320 -13.92 -13.77 -6.61
C ALA A 320 -15.41 -13.55 -6.89
N LEU A 321 -16.22 -14.61 -6.74
CA LEU A 321 -17.67 -14.54 -6.89
C LEU A 321 -18.34 -14.88 -5.56
N SER A 322 -18.98 -13.89 -4.95
CA SER A 322 -19.74 -14.03 -3.71
C SER A 322 -21.22 -13.77 -3.97
N GLY A 323 -22.00 -14.84 -4.18
CA GLY A 323 -23.38 -14.73 -4.66
C GLY A 323 -23.43 -14.06 -6.03
N ASP A 324 -24.08 -12.91 -6.10
CA ASP A 324 -24.17 -12.09 -7.32
C ASP A 324 -23.10 -10.98 -7.40
N ILE A 325 -22.12 -10.95 -6.50
CA ILE A 325 -21.04 -9.95 -6.54
C ILE A 325 -19.79 -10.59 -7.13
N LEU A 326 -19.42 -10.14 -8.33
CA LEU A 326 -18.20 -10.55 -9.02
C LEU A 326 -17.14 -9.45 -8.88
N ILE A 327 -15.98 -9.80 -8.33
CA ILE A 327 -14.82 -8.93 -8.23
C ILE A 327 -13.64 -9.59 -8.94
N ILE A 328 -13.03 -8.84 -9.86
CA ILE A 328 -11.78 -9.21 -10.52
C ILE A 328 -10.67 -8.37 -9.91
N TRP A 329 -9.74 -9.03 -9.22
CA TRP A 329 -8.52 -8.40 -8.72
C TRP A 329 -7.35 -8.70 -9.65
N GLY A 330 -6.42 -7.76 -9.74
CA GLY A 330 -5.06 -8.04 -10.18
C GLY A 330 -4.18 -8.26 -8.96
N GLY A 331 -3.22 -9.17 -9.07
CA GLY A 331 -2.23 -9.43 -8.05
C GLY A 331 -0.82 -9.44 -8.63
N VAL A 332 0.14 -8.92 -7.88
CA VAL A 332 1.57 -9.07 -8.16
C VAL A 332 2.35 -9.38 -6.88
N TYR A 333 3.47 -10.07 -7.05
CA TYR A 333 4.46 -10.34 -6.03
C TYR A 333 5.74 -9.54 -6.29
N GLY A 334 6.18 -8.79 -5.27
CA GLY A 334 7.47 -8.12 -5.21
C GLY A 334 8.09 -8.27 -3.83
N GLU A 335 8.48 -7.15 -3.22
CA GLU A 335 8.84 -7.12 -1.79
C GLU A 335 7.63 -7.39 -0.86
N ARG A 336 6.43 -7.19 -1.41
CA ARG A 336 5.13 -7.42 -0.78
C ARG A 336 4.17 -8.03 -1.80
N PHE A 337 3.07 -8.58 -1.31
CA PHE A 337 1.93 -8.95 -2.14
C PHE A 337 1.03 -7.73 -2.33
N LEU A 338 0.80 -7.34 -3.58
CA LEU A 338 -0.01 -6.17 -3.93
C LEU A 338 -1.24 -6.64 -4.70
N TYR A 339 -2.42 -6.16 -4.30
CA TYR A 339 -3.69 -6.54 -4.92
C TYR A 339 -4.60 -5.33 -5.13
N GLU A 340 -5.01 -5.11 -6.37
CA GLU A 340 -5.88 -3.99 -6.75
C GLU A 340 -7.17 -4.52 -7.40
N PRO A 341 -8.35 -4.01 -7.02
CA PRO A 341 -9.60 -4.39 -7.70
C PRO A 341 -9.65 -3.72 -9.07
N LEU A 342 -9.73 -4.50 -10.14
CA LEU A 342 -9.76 -4.02 -11.52
C LEU A 342 -11.20 -3.79 -12.01
N MET A 343 -12.11 -4.65 -11.56
CA MET A 343 -13.53 -4.63 -11.92
C MET A 343 -14.38 -5.17 -10.77
N THR A 344 -15.49 -4.49 -10.48
CA THR A 344 -16.52 -4.98 -9.55
C THR A 344 -17.87 -4.78 -10.21
N ILE A 345 -18.63 -5.87 -10.35
CA ILE A 345 -20.00 -5.82 -10.87
C ILE A 345 -20.95 -6.62 -9.97
N ARG A 346 -22.22 -6.26 -10.02
CA ARG A 346 -23.31 -7.15 -9.61
C ARG A 346 -23.74 -7.97 -10.82
N ALA A 347 -23.54 -9.28 -10.83
CA ALA A 347 -24.00 -10.22 -11.84
C ALA A 347 -25.50 -10.52 -11.67
N GLY A 348 -26.33 -9.50 -11.87
CA GLY A 348 -27.76 -9.56 -11.66
C GLY A 348 -28.46 -8.27 -12.09
N LEU A 349 -29.58 -7.96 -11.43
CA LEU A 349 -30.36 -6.74 -11.70
C LEU A 349 -29.51 -5.48 -11.47
N GLN A 350 -29.43 -4.63 -12.50
CA GLN A 350 -28.80 -3.32 -12.36
C GLN A 350 -29.80 -2.29 -11.85
N PRO A 351 -29.36 -1.33 -11.00
CA PRO A 351 -30.18 -0.18 -10.64
C PRO A 351 -30.71 0.53 -11.88
N SER A 352 -31.88 1.16 -11.78
CA SER A 352 -32.36 2.09 -12.81
C SER A 352 -31.34 3.22 -12.95
N MET A 353 -30.44 3.12 -13.91
CA MET A 353 -29.76 4.31 -14.39
C MET A 353 -30.80 5.07 -15.18
N TYR A 354 -31.13 6.29 -14.75
CA TYR A 354 -31.90 7.23 -15.56
C TYR A 354 -31.32 7.19 -16.97
N SER A 355 -32.09 6.66 -17.92
CA SER A 355 -31.67 6.54 -19.30
C SER A 355 -31.64 7.95 -19.89
N ASP A 356 -30.49 8.61 -19.81
CA ASP A 356 -30.22 9.83 -20.59
C ASP A 356 -30.18 9.53 -22.11
N ASP A 357 -30.39 8.28 -22.51
CA ASP A 357 -30.48 7.82 -23.88
C ASP A 357 -31.89 7.30 -24.22
N PRO A 358 -32.77 8.14 -24.81
CA PRO A 358 -34.12 7.75 -25.18
C PRO A 358 -34.20 6.69 -26.29
N GLY A 359 -33.06 6.26 -26.88
CA GLY A 359 -33.00 5.23 -27.92
C GLY A 359 -32.76 3.81 -27.41
N PHE A 360 -32.36 3.62 -26.15
CA PHE A 360 -32.06 2.29 -25.61
C PHE A 360 -33.18 1.78 -24.70
N GLY A 361 -34.07 0.95 -25.25
CA GLY A 361 -35.13 0.26 -24.50
C GLY A 361 -34.63 -0.87 -23.58
N GLY A 362 -33.46 -0.70 -22.96
CA GLY A 362 -32.84 -1.71 -22.12
C GLY A 362 -33.55 -1.86 -20.78
N ASN A 363 -34.04 -3.06 -20.47
CA ASN A 363 -34.49 -3.40 -19.12
C ASN A 363 -33.29 -3.68 -18.19
N HIS A 364 -33.52 -3.66 -16.86
CA HIS A 364 -32.49 -3.88 -15.84
C HIS A 364 -31.66 -5.15 -16.03
N VAL A 365 -32.28 -6.21 -16.59
CA VAL A 365 -31.63 -7.48 -16.87
C VAL A 365 -30.68 -7.33 -18.06
N GLY A 366 -31.10 -6.69 -19.15
CA GLY A 366 -30.27 -6.43 -20.32
C GLY A 366 -29.01 -5.63 -19.98
N ALA A 367 -29.12 -4.61 -19.13
CA ALA A 367 -27.96 -3.88 -18.63
C ALA A 367 -26.99 -4.79 -17.85
N GLY A 368 -27.51 -5.68 -17.00
CA GLY A 368 -26.72 -6.67 -16.27
C GLY A 368 -26.00 -7.65 -17.19
N VAL A 369 -26.69 -8.15 -18.22
CA VAL A 369 -26.10 -9.05 -19.23
C VAL A 369 -24.94 -8.36 -19.95
N LEU A 370 -25.09 -7.09 -20.35
CA LEU A 370 -24.01 -6.35 -21.02
C LEU A 370 -22.81 -6.13 -20.10
N GLU A 371 -23.02 -5.79 -18.82
CA GLU A 371 -21.93 -5.64 -17.86
C GLU A 371 -21.20 -6.97 -17.60
N VAL A 372 -21.94 -8.08 -17.46
CA VAL A 372 -21.33 -9.41 -17.38
C VAL A 372 -20.54 -9.73 -18.65
N ALA A 373 -21.10 -9.50 -19.85
CA ALA A 373 -20.42 -9.74 -21.12
C ALA A 373 -19.12 -8.93 -21.23
N LYS A 374 -19.13 -7.67 -20.81
CA LYS A 374 -17.93 -6.82 -20.74
C LYS A 374 -16.88 -7.46 -19.82
N VAL A 375 -17.24 -7.80 -18.58
CA VAL A 375 -16.29 -8.37 -17.62
C VAL A 375 -15.71 -9.69 -18.12
N LEU A 376 -16.53 -10.60 -18.66
CA LEU A 376 -16.07 -11.88 -19.21
C LEU A 376 -15.09 -11.69 -20.37
N ARG A 377 -15.36 -10.75 -21.27
CA ARG A 377 -14.49 -10.41 -22.40
C ARG A 377 -13.17 -9.80 -21.95
N VAL A 378 -13.21 -8.81 -21.05
CA VAL A 378 -12.02 -8.13 -20.52
C VAL A 378 -11.15 -9.13 -19.75
N LEU A 379 -11.77 -9.97 -18.93
CA LEU A 379 -11.09 -11.04 -18.20
C LEU A 379 -10.44 -12.05 -19.15
N ARG A 380 -11.12 -12.46 -20.24
CA ARG A 380 -10.55 -13.33 -21.27
C ARG A 380 -9.28 -12.76 -21.87
N ARG A 381 -9.34 -11.51 -22.33
CA ARG A 381 -8.17 -10.80 -22.88
C ARG A 381 -7.05 -10.68 -21.86
N GLY A 382 -7.38 -10.42 -20.58
CA GLY A 382 -6.41 -10.36 -19.50
C GLY A 382 -5.66 -11.68 -19.29
N VAL A 383 -6.40 -12.79 -19.26
CA VAL A 383 -5.78 -14.13 -19.13
C VAL A 383 -4.93 -14.45 -20.37
N ASP A 384 -5.42 -14.19 -21.57
CA ASP A 384 -4.66 -14.44 -22.82
C ASP A 384 -3.36 -13.61 -22.86
N ALA A 385 -3.39 -12.37 -22.36
CA ALA A 385 -2.21 -11.52 -22.26
C ALA A 385 -1.21 -12.04 -21.21
N LEU A 386 -1.69 -12.57 -20.08
CA LEU A 386 -0.83 -13.19 -19.06
C LEU A 386 -0.23 -14.52 -19.55
N GLU A 387 -0.99 -15.32 -20.30
CA GLU A 387 -0.46 -16.54 -20.94
C GLU A 387 0.69 -16.18 -21.88
N THR A 388 0.47 -15.20 -22.77
CA THR A 388 1.51 -14.68 -23.68
C THR A 388 2.74 -14.21 -22.92
N TYR A 389 2.55 -13.51 -21.80
CA TYR A 389 3.64 -13.04 -20.94
C TYR A 389 4.44 -14.21 -20.35
N TYR A 390 3.76 -15.20 -19.77
CA TYR A 390 4.41 -16.35 -19.14
C TYR A 390 5.10 -17.28 -20.14
N GLU A 391 4.52 -17.49 -21.31
CA GLU A 391 5.19 -18.20 -22.42
C GLU A 391 6.46 -17.46 -22.88
N GLY A 392 6.41 -16.12 -22.88
CA GLY A 392 7.53 -15.25 -23.22
C GLY A 392 8.64 -15.20 -22.16
N LEU A 393 8.39 -15.67 -20.93
CA LEU A 393 9.32 -15.57 -19.79
C LEU A 393 10.67 -16.28 -20.05
N LEU A 394 10.69 -17.28 -20.94
CA LEU A 394 11.92 -17.95 -21.37
C LEU A 394 12.76 -17.15 -22.35
N SER A 395 12.11 -16.35 -23.20
CA SER A 395 12.77 -15.60 -24.26
C SER A 395 13.58 -14.42 -23.71
N SER A 396 13.27 -13.98 -22.48
CA SER A 396 13.98 -12.94 -21.75
C SER A 396 15.19 -13.46 -20.95
N LEU A 397 15.38 -14.77 -20.80
CA LEU A 397 16.49 -15.35 -20.05
C LEU A 397 17.77 -15.40 -20.91
N PRO A 398 18.95 -15.05 -20.37
CA PRO A 398 20.19 -15.13 -21.12
C PRO A 398 20.46 -16.55 -21.63
N LYS A 399 20.63 -16.72 -22.94
CA LYS A 399 21.04 -18.01 -23.52
C LYS A 399 22.41 -18.39 -22.94
N ILE A 400 22.45 -19.41 -22.09
CA ILE A 400 23.71 -19.99 -21.62
C ILE A 400 24.44 -20.54 -22.85
N LYS A 401 25.59 -19.96 -23.20
CA LYS A 401 26.50 -20.57 -24.18
C LYS A 401 26.98 -21.90 -23.58
N GLU A 402 26.47 -23.01 -24.07
CA GLU A 402 26.97 -24.34 -23.73
C GLU A 402 28.50 -24.36 -23.93
N LYS A 403 29.25 -24.59 -22.86
CA LYS A 403 30.69 -24.88 -22.99
C LYS A 403 30.81 -26.20 -23.73
N LYS A 404 31.38 -26.16 -24.94
CA LYS A 404 31.76 -27.38 -25.68
C LYS A 404 32.53 -28.32 -24.74
N PRO A 405 32.24 -29.64 -24.76
CA PRO A 405 32.93 -30.58 -23.89
C PRO A 405 34.43 -30.59 -24.22
N SER A 406 35.24 -30.13 -23.27
CA SER A 406 36.70 -30.24 -23.35
C SER A 406 37.11 -31.71 -23.18
N ARG A 407 38.09 -32.13 -23.99
CA ARG A 407 38.61 -33.51 -24.10
C ARG A 407 38.91 -34.17 -22.74
N PRO A 408 38.71 -35.49 -22.62
CA PRO A 408 38.95 -36.22 -21.38
C PRO A 408 40.46 -36.34 -21.15
N GLY A 409 41.00 -35.63 -20.15
CA GLY A 409 42.42 -35.76 -19.83
C GLY A 409 43.06 -34.70 -18.95
N SER A 410 42.31 -33.99 -18.10
CA SER A 410 42.95 -33.16 -17.08
C SER A 410 42.24 -33.28 -15.74
N ARG A 411 42.98 -33.76 -14.75
CA ARG A 411 42.55 -33.90 -13.35
C ARG A 411 42.47 -32.49 -12.76
N VAL A 412 41.28 -31.89 -12.79
CA VAL A 412 41.00 -30.64 -12.08
C VAL A 412 40.40 -30.99 -10.72
N LYS A 413 41.06 -30.52 -9.65
CA LYS A 413 40.57 -30.61 -8.27
C LYS A 413 39.22 -29.91 -8.19
N SER A 414 38.22 -30.60 -7.66
CA SER A 414 36.89 -30.05 -7.39
C SER A 414 36.98 -29.00 -6.28
N ASN A 415 37.08 -27.73 -6.63
CA ASN A 415 36.57 -26.68 -5.77
C ASN A 415 35.05 -26.62 -5.98
N ALA A 416 34.32 -27.28 -5.08
CA ALA A 416 32.94 -26.94 -4.80
C ALA A 416 32.95 -25.51 -4.23
N GLY A 417 32.58 -24.53 -5.05
CA GLY A 417 32.71 -23.12 -4.70
C GLY A 417 32.75 -22.24 -5.94
N GLY A 418 31.70 -22.30 -6.75
CA GLY A 418 31.50 -21.41 -7.88
C GLY A 418 30.06 -20.94 -7.84
N ALA A 419 29.76 -20.04 -6.90
CA ALA A 419 28.52 -19.29 -6.89
C ALA A 419 28.32 -18.65 -8.27
N TRP A 420 27.12 -18.83 -8.82
CA TRP A 420 26.66 -18.06 -9.96
C TRP A 420 26.62 -16.59 -9.55
N THR A 421 27.70 -15.84 -9.81
CA THR A 421 27.75 -14.39 -9.64
C THR A 421 27.57 -13.72 -11.00
N GLN A 422 26.32 -13.71 -11.45
CA GLN A 422 25.82 -12.71 -12.38
C GLN A 422 24.47 -12.25 -11.79
N PRO A 423 24.41 -11.06 -11.16
CA PRO A 423 23.17 -10.55 -10.65
C PRO A 423 22.29 -10.19 -11.85
N VAL A 424 21.16 -10.87 -12.01
CA VAL A 424 20.05 -10.31 -12.77
C VAL A 424 19.35 -9.35 -11.79
N ASP A 425 19.94 -8.17 -11.61
CA ASP A 425 19.45 -7.12 -10.70
C ASP A 425 18.24 -6.39 -11.31
N LEU A 426 17.13 -7.09 -11.48
CA LEU A 426 15.83 -6.45 -11.39
C LEU A 426 15.11 -7.14 -10.23
N PRO A 427 14.81 -6.45 -9.11
CA PRO A 427 13.93 -7.03 -8.11
C PRO A 427 12.62 -7.46 -8.80
N PRO A 428 12.01 -8.59 -8.41
CA PRO A 428 10.87 -9.20 -9.11
C PRO A 428 9.69 -8.27 -9.40
N ALA A 429 9.59 -7.11 -8.74
CA ALA A 429 8.59 -6.07 -9.02
C ALA A 429 9.24 -4.72 -9.37
N SER A 430 10.09 -4.67 -10.39
CA SER A 430 10.50 -3.40 -10.99
C SER A 430 9.41 -2.87 -11.93
N PRO A 431 9.28 -1.54 -12.10
CA PRO A 431 8.34 -1.00 -13.09
C PRO A 431 8.62 -1.54 -14.49
N HIS A 432 7.57 -1.92 -15.23
CA HIS A 432 7.71 -2.49 -16.57
C HIS A 432 7.95 -1.42 -17.64
N TRP A 433 7.47 -0.19 -17.41
CA TRP A 433 7.68 0.95 -18.32
C TRP A 433 9.13 1.40 -18.24
N SER A 434 9.90 1.23 -19.30
CA SER A 434 11.36 1.46 -19.26
C SER A 434 11.91 2.16 -20.50
N THR A 435 11.05 2.65 -21.39
CA THR A 435 11.45 3.31 -22.62
C THR A 435 10.51 4.45 -22.96
N PHE A 436 11.06 5.57 -23.42
CA PHE A 436 10.27 6.74 -23.83
C PHE A 436 10.97 7.51 -24.95
N ILE A 437 10.24 8.37 -25.65
CA ILE A 437 10.76 9.12 -26.80
C ILE A 437 10.70 10.62 -26.52
N ILE A 438 11.81 11.32 -26.71
CA ILE A 438 11.89 12.79 -26.68
C ILE A 438 12.50 13.25 -27.99
N GLY A 439 11.85 14.16 -28.71
CA GLY A 439 12.40 14.73 -29.95
C GLY A 439 12.76 13.70 -31.02
N GLY A 440 12.08 12.55 -31.04
CA GLY A 440 12.38 11.42 -31.94
C GLY A 440 13.52 10.51 -31.50
N VAL A 441 14.16 10.77 -30.35
CA VAL A 441 15.19 9.91 -29.76
C VAL A 441 14.57 9.00 -28.71
N SER A 442 14.82 7.70 -28.81
CA SER A 442 14.38 6.70 -27.83
C SER A 442 15.37 6.60 -26.68
N TYR A 443 14.89 6.75 -25.46
CA TYR A 443 15.67 6.59 -24.23
C TYR A 443 15.30 5.29 -23.54
N LYS A 444 16.27 4.64 -22.90
CA LYS A 444 16.06 3.45 -22.09
C LYS A 444 16.42 3.71 -20.63
N LEU A 445 15.53 3.30 -19.73
CA LEU A 445 15.67 3.35 -18.29
C LEU A 445 16.18 2.03 -17.74
N GLN A 446 17.02 2.12 -16.71
CA GLN A 446 17.35 1.02 -15.84
C GLN A 446 17.07 1.46 -14.40
N TYR A 447 16.06 0.84 -13.77
CA TYR A 447 15.69 1.10 -12.39
C TYR A 447 16.75 0.55 -11.44
N ALA A 448 17.02 1.30 -10.38
CA ALA A 448 17.98 0.92 -9.35
C ALA A 448 17.27 0.61 -8.01
N GLU A 449 16.48 1.55 -7.49
CA GLU A 449 15.78 1.40 -6.20
C GLU A 449 14.57 2.34 -6.10
N THR A 450 13.66 2.05 -5.17
CA THR A 450 12.67 3.04 -4.70
C THR A 450 13.36 4.09 -3.83
N LEU A 451 12.97 5.36 -3.96
CA LEU A 451 13.51 6.46 -3.17
C LEU A 451 12.81 6.63 -1.80
N VAL A 452 11.68 5.95 -1.58
CA VAL A 452 10.93 6.01 -0.31
C VAL A 452 10.56 4.58 0.13
N PRO A 453 11.55 3.75 0.51
CA PRO A 453 11.32 2.35 0.86
C PRO A 453 10.37 2.15 2.06
N GLU A 454 10.26 3.14 2.94
CA GLU A 454 9.32 3.16 4.06
C GLU A 454 7.86 3.35 3.63
N SER A 455 7.60 3.78 2.39
CA SER A 455 6.25 4.04 1.87
C SER A 455 6.03 3.34 0.53
N ILE A 456 5.41 2.17 0.59
CA ILE A 456 5.08 1.35 -0.59
C ILE A 456 4.12 2.06 -1.56
N GLN A 457 3.34 3.03 -1.08
CA GLN A 457 2.42 3.83 -1.91
C GLN A 457 3.15 4.88 -2.77
N LYS A 458 4.36 5.29 -2.39
CA LYS A 458 5.13 6.28 -3.15
C LYS A 458 5.92 5.60 -4.26
N THR A 459 5.44 5.78 -5.48
CA THR A 459 5.94 5.21 -6.72
C THR A 459 7.04 6.08 -7.34
N VAL A 460 8.09 6.35 -6.55
CA VAL A 460 9.21 7.21 -6.94
C VAL A 460 10.50 6.39 -6.95
N TYR A 461 11.15 6.31 -8.10
CA TYR A 461 12.28 5.42 -8.33
C TYR A 461 13.51 6.19 -8.79
N ARG A 462 14.68 5.78 -8.31
CA ARG A 462 15.95 6.16 -8.93
C ARG A 462 16.21 5.25 -10.11
N ALA A 463 16.56 5.85 -11.24
CA ALA A 463 16.96 5.13 -12.44
C ALA A 463 18.16 5.78 -13.11
N THR A 464 18.73 5.07 -14.06
CA THR A 464 19.65 5.63 -15.04
C THR A 464 18.98 5.70 -16.39
N VAL A 465 19.30 6.74 -17.18
CA VAL A 465 18.80 6.92 -18.54
C VAL A 465 19.95 6.91 -19.54
N SER A 466 19.75 6.29 -20.70
CA SER A 466 20.71 6.28 -21.80
C SER A 466 19.99 6.53 -23.14
N PRO A 467 20.49 7.45 -24.01
CA PRO A 467 19.89 7.72 -25.33
C PRO A 467 20.09 6.57 -26.35
N ARG A 468 21.03 5.65 -26.09
CA ARG A 468 21.19 4.30 -26.70
C ARG A 468 21.98 3.40 -25.74
N LEU A 469 21.93 2.07 -25.93
CA LEU A 469 22.84 1.15 -25.22
C LEU A 469 24.29 1.61 -25.44
N ASN A 470 25.00 1.99 -24.36
CA ASN A 470 26.41 2.44 -24.28
C ASN A 470 26.71 3.95 -24.36
N ASP A 471 25.71 4.84 -24.32
CA ASP A 471 25.95 6.29 -24.22
C ASP A 471 26.03 6.79 -22.76
N ARG A 472 26.38 8.08 -22.58
CA ARG A 472 26.41 8.78 -21.28
C ARG A 472 25.16 8.45 -20.47
N THR A 473 25.41 7.89 -19.29
CA THR A 473 24.39 7.47 -18.34
C THR A 473 24.12 8.60 -17.36
N ASP A 474 22.98 9.26 -17.48
CA ASP A 474 22.56 10.27 -16.50
C ASP A 474 21.64 9.62 -15.44
N LYS A 475 21.74 10.08 -14.20
CA LYS A 475 20.87 9.64 -13.10
C LYS A 475 19.58 10.44 -13.14
N VAL A 476 18.45 9.75 -13.04
CA VAL A 476 17.12 10.34 -13.09
C VAL A 476 16.24 9.82 -11.95
N VAL A 477 15.18 10.57 -11.69
CA VAL A 477 14.05 10.14 -10.87
C VAL A 477 12.88 9.88 -11.80
N VAL A 478 12.23 8.73 -11.63
CA VAL A 478 11.00 8.35 -12.33
C VAL A 478 9.86 8.28 -11.33
N LYS A 479 8.79 9.02 -11.55
CA LYS A 479 7.59 9.05 -10.71
C LYS A 479 6.36 8.68 -11.53
N PHE A 480 5.49 7.86 -10.95
CA PHE A 480 4.18 7.50 -11.53
C PHE A 480 3.07 8.15 -10.71
N THR A 481 2.21 8.95 -11.32
CA THR A 481 1.17 9.68 -10.59
C THR A 481 -0.10 9.90 -11.41
N HIS A 482 -1.24 10.13 -10.76
CA HIS A 482 -2.50 10.43 -11.44
C HIS A 482 -2.62 11.89 -11.86
N CYS A 483 -1.93 12.81 -11.19
CA CYS A 483 -1.94 14.23 -11.52
C CYS A 483 -0.57 14.85 -11.28
N TYR A 484 -0.16 15.79 -12.13
CA TYR A 484 1.13 16.45 -11.98
C TYR A 484 1.10 17.89 -12.49
N GLY A 485 1.57 18.82 -11.67
CA GLY A 485 1.69 20.24 -11.98
C GLY A 485 2.88 20.53 -12.90
N GLU A 486 2.85 20.03 -14.14
CA GLU A 486 3.94 20.18 -15.12
C GLU A 486 4.30 21.65 -15.37
N GLU A 487 3.29 22.52 -15.52
CA GLU A 487 3.50 23.95 -15.79
C GLU A 487 4.32 24.62 -14.68
N GLY A 488 3.95 24.37 -13.42
CA GLY A 488 4.68 24.87 -12.26
C GLY A 488 6.09 24.29 -12.15
N HIS A 489 6.24 22.99 -12.43
CA HIS A 489 7.55 22.34 -12.46
C HIS A 489 8.46 22.98 -13.52
N ARG A 490 8.01 23.07 -14.78
CA ARG A 490 8.81 23.67 -15.86
C ARG A 490 9.17 25.13 -15.59
N LEU A 491 8.24 25.92 -15.03
CA LEU A 491 8.51 27.30 -14.64
C LEU A 491 9.65 27.39 -13.62
N LEU A 492 9.63 26.55 -12.57
CA LEU A 492 10.68 26.57 -11.56
C LEU A 492 11.99 25.96 -12.05
N ALA A 493 11.94 24.89 -12.85
CA ALA A 493 13.13 24.27 -13.46
C ALA A 493 13.88 25.25 -14.36
N GLY A 494 13.16 26.01 -15.19
CA GLY A 494 13.73 27.08 -16.03
C GLY A 494 14.41 28.21 -15.25
N ASN A 495 14.15 28.30 -13.94
CA ASN A 495 14.75 29.26 -13.01
C ASN A 495 15.73 28.61 -12.01
N GLY A 496 16.09 27.33 -12.20
CA GLY A 496 17.00 26.59 -11.32
C GLY A 496 16.43 26.32 -9.91
N LEU A 497 15.11 26.31 -9.76
CA LEU A 497 14.38 26.16 -8.49
C LEU A 497 13.60 24.84 -8.39
N ALA A 498 13.73 23.98 -9.40
CA ALA A 498 13.24 22.60 -9.43
C ALA A 498 14.21 21.76 -10.29
N PRO A 499 14.21 20.43 -10.16
CA PRO A 499 14.97 19.57 -11.06
C PRO A 499 14.59 19.80 -12.53
N GLU A 500 15.51 19.53 -13.45
CA GLU A 500 15.18 19.54 -14.88
C GLU A 500 14.15 18.45 -15.19
N LEU A 501 13.07 18.82 -15.91
CA LEU A 501 11.99 17.92 -16.27
C LEU A 501 12.18 17.40 -17.71
N TYR A 502 12.63 16.15 -17.84
CA TYR A 502 12.87 15.50 -19.13
C TYR A 502 11.57 15.02 -19.78
N TYR A 503 10.70 14.34 -19.01
CA TYR A 503 9.48 13.74 -19.52
C TYR A 503 8.32 13.95 -18.55
N CYS A 504 7.13 14.25 -19.08
CA CYS A 504 5.89 14.34 -18.33
C CYS A 504 4.73 14.09 -19.29
N ALA A 505 4.14 12.89 -19.26
CA ALA A 505 3.01 12.56 -20.11
C ALA A 505 2.19 11.42 -19.50
N TYR A 506 0.91 11.37 -19.87
CA TYR A 506 0.07 10.21 -19.60
C TYR A 506 0.51 9.03 -20.46
N GLU A 507 0.79 7.91 -19.81
CA GLU A 507 1.24 6.67 -20.42
C GLU A 507 0.15 5.60 -20.33
N PRO A 508 -0.49 5.23 -21.45
CA PRO A 508 -1.54 4.23 -21.43
C PRO A 508 -1.06 2.89 -20.88
N THR A 509 0.19 2.48 -21.07
CA THR A 509 0.60 1.14 -20.61
C THR A 509 0.65 0.99 -19.09
N VAL A 510 0.70 2.09 -18.34
CA VAL A 510 0.64 2.11 -16.88
C VAL A 510 -0.62 2.84 -16.35
N ASP A 511 -1.42 3.45 -17.24
CA ASP A 511 -2.62 4.23 -16.90
C ASP A 511 -2.37 5.39 -15.92
N MET A 512 -1.19 6.02 -16.04
CA MET A 512 -0.72 7.09 -15.15
C MET A 512 0.10 8.12 -15.91
N ILE A 513 0.28 9.31 -15.33
CA ILE A 513 1.30 10.26 -15.76
C ILE A 513 2.66 9.73 -15.29
N VAL A 514 3.59 9.63 -16.23
CA VAL A 514 4.99 9.30 -15.95
C VAL A 514 5.83 10.57 -16.03
N VAL A 515 6.57 10.81 -14.96
CA VAL A 515 7.44 11.97 -14.79
C VAL A 515 8.88 11.47 -14.72
N VAL A 516 9.73 11.93 -15.63
CA VAL A 516 11.17 11.68 -15.62
C VAL A 516 11.88 13.02 -15.42
N MET A 517 12.63 13.14 -14.34
CA MET A 517 13.34 14.37 -13.97
C MET A 517 14.78 14.10 -13.54
N ALA A 518 15.63 15.12 -13.54
CA ALA A 518 17.00 15.00 -13.09
C ALA A 518 17.09 14.52 -11.64
N PHE A 519 18.03 13.61 -11.36
CA PHE A 519 18.38 13.27 -9.99
C PHE A 519 19.23 14.38 -9.38
N MET A 520 18.72 15.02 -8.34
CA MET A 520 19.45 16.04 -7.60
C MET A 520 20.24 15.40 -6.46
N PRO A 521 21.59 15.50 -6.43
CA PRO A 521 22.33 15.22 -5.21
C PRO A 521 21.90 16.26 -4.16
N GLY A 522 21.74 15.86 -2.90
CA GLY A 522 21.29 16.76 -1.85
C GLY A 522 20.66 16.02 -0.68
N LYS A 523 20.42 16.75 0.41
CA LYS A 523 19.65 16.22 1.54
C LYS A 523 18.26 16.82 1.51
N VAL A 524 17.25 15.98 1.65
CA VAL A 524 15.90 16.43 1.98
C VAL A 524 16.01 17.23 3.29
N SER A 525 15.38 18.41 3.34
CA SER A 525 15.44 19.23 4.54
C SER A 525 14.82 18.47 5.72
N GLY A 526 15.64 17.99 6.66
CA GLY A 526 15.18 17.25 7.83
C GLY A 526 14.62 18.17 8.92
N SER A 527 13.93 17.58 9.91
CA SER A 527 13.56 18.30 11.14
C SER A 527 14.81 18.78 11.87
N GLY A 528 14.94 20.09 12.08
CA GLY A 528 16.04 20.70 12.87
C GLY A 528 17.15 21.39 12.09
N VAL A 529 17.23 21.24 10.75
CA VAL A 529 18.18 22.02 9.93
C VAL A 529 17.50 23.29 9.41
N SER A 530 17.98 24.46 9.82
CA SER A 530 17.49 25.73 9.26
C SER A 530 18.01 25.93 7.85
N LEU A 531 17.16 26.43 6.95
CA LEU A 531 17.58 26.87 5.63
C LEU A 531 18.46 28.12 5.77
N SER A 532 19.53 28.22 4.99
CA SER A 532 20.35 29.43 4.93
C SER A 532 19.54 30.62 4.40
N HIS A 533 19.97 31.85 4.66
CA HIS A 533 19.27 33.04 4.17
C HIS A 533 19.11 33.04 2.64
N LYS A 534 20.11 32.50 1.91
CA LYS A 534 20.05 32.37 0.45
C LYS A 534 19.03 31.32 0.02
N GLN A 535 19.02 30.16 0.68
CA GLN A 535 18.04 29.10 0.46
C GLN A 535 16.59 29.56 0.75
N GLN A 536 16.40 30.35 1.80
CA GLN A 536 15.10 31.00 2.08
C GLN A 536 14.71 32.00 0.99
N GLY A 537 15.68 32.78 0.49
CA GLY A 537 15.47 33.69 -0.65
C GLY A 537 15.06 32.96 -1.92
N ASP A 538 15.67 31.82 -2.22
CA ASP A 538 15.31 30.95 -3.34
C ASP A 538 13.88 30.38 -3.18
N LEU A 539 13.51 29.95 -1.97
CA LEU A 539 12.17 29.46 -1.67
C LEU A 539 11.10 30.56 -1.86
N LYS A 540 11.35 31.77 -1.36
CA LYS A 540 10.49 32.94 -1.57
C LYS A 540 10.34 33.27 -3.06
N ARG A 541 11.45 33.18 -3.82
CA ARG A 541 11.43 33.38 -5.28
C ARG A 541 10.59 32.33 -5.99
N ALA A 542 10.69 31.06 -5.59
CA ALA A 542 9.90 29.97 -6.16
C ALA A 542 8.38 30.20 -5.99
N VAL A 543 7.95 30.52 -4.77
CA VAL A 543 6.54 30.81 -4.48
C VAL A 543 6.06 32.05 -5.26
N ALA A 544 6.86 33.12 -5.29
CA ALA A 544 6.51 34.33 -6.03
C ALA A 544 6.36 34.09 -7.54
N LEU A 545 7.24 33.28 -8.15
CA LEU A 545 7.15 32.90 -9.57
C LEU A 545 5.86 32.12 -9.86
N LEU A 546 5.54 31.10 -9.05
CA LEU A 546 4.30 30.35 -9.21
C LEU A 546 3.08 31.27 -9.07
N HIS A 547 3.04 32.09 -8.03
CA HIS A 547 1.90 32.98 -7.77
C HIS A 547 1.75 34.06 -8.85
N GLY A 548 2.86 34.55 -9.42
CA GLY A 548 2.87 35.48 -10.54
C GLY A 548 2.35 34.86 -11.84
N ALA A 549 2.43 33.54 -11.98
CA ALA A 549 1.85 32.77 -13.09
C ALA A 549 0.44 32.22 -12.78
N ASP A 550 -0.21 32.70 -11.72
CA ASP A 550 -1.50 32.21 -11.22
C ASP A 550 -1.52 30.70 -10.92
N LEU A 551 -0.38 30.19 -10.44
CA LEU A 551 -0.23 28.85 -9.92
C LEU A 551 -0.09 28.88 -8.39
N VAL A 552 -0.49 27.78 -7.76
CA VAL A 552 -0.22 27.47 -6.34
C VAL A 552 0.63 26.21 -6.28
N PHE A 553 1.47 26.07 -5.26
CA PHE A 553 2.25 24.86 -5.04
C PHE A 553 1.47 23.83 -4.23
N GLY A 554 0.80 24.27 -3.16
CA GLY A 554 -0.12 23.49 -2.34
C GLY A 554 0.54 22.62 -1.29
N ASP A 555 1.66 21.97 -1.61
CA ASP A 555 2.36 21.05 -0.71
C ASP A 555 3.71 21.58 -0.18
N LEU A 556 3.76 22.86 0.17
CA LEU A 556 5.03 23.51 0.55
C LEU A 556 5.49 23.04 1.93
N ARG A 557 6.34 22.02 1.99
CA ARG A 557 6.81 21.41 3.25
C ARG A 557 8.25 20.92 3.12
N ARG A 558 8.90 20.73 4.26
CA ARG A 558 10.28 20.22 4.35
C ARG A 558 10.58 18.97 3.50
N PRO A 559 9.72 17.93 3.47
CA PRO A 559 9.96 16.75 2.63
C PRO A 559 10.02 17.05 1.12
N ASN A 560 9.43 18.16 0.69
CA ASN A 560 9.34 18.59 -0.71
C ASN A 560 10.40 19.66 -1.07
N ILE A 561 11.40 19.85 -0.20
CA ILE A 561 12.51 20.79 -0.38
C ILE A 561 13.82 20.01 -0.34
N ILE A 562 14.53 19.99 -1.47
CA ILE A 562 15.90 19.46 -1.55
C ILE A 562 16.85 20.64 -1.39
N ALA A 563 17.66 20.60 -0.33
CA ALA A 563 18.76 21.54 -0.14
C ALA A 563 20.05 20.92 -0.69
N HIS A 564 20.72 21.66 -1.56
CA HIS A 564 22.03 21.30 -2.09
C HIS A 564 22.91 22.55 -2.13
N ASP A 565 24.04 22.48 -1.42
CA ASP A 565 24.91 23.62 -1.16
C ASP A 565 24.11 24.84 -0.68
N ASP A 566 24.24 25.98 -1.35
CA ASP A 566 23.54 27.23 -1.04
C ASP A 566 22.24 27.43 -1.82
N THR A 567 21.67 26.37 -2.40
CA THR A 567 20.45 26.43 -3.23
C THR A 567 19.36 25.49 -2.72
N VAL A 568 18.11 25.79 -3.07
CA VAL A 568 16.99 24.87 -2.87
C VAL A 568 16.29 24.56 -4.18
N ALA A 569 15.82 23.33 -4.29
CA ALA A 569 14.92 22.89 -5.33
C ALA A 569 13.62 22.39 -4.69
N LEU A 570 12.48 22.85 -5.21
CA LEU A 570 11.17 22.27 -4.92
C LEU A 570 11.00 20.99 -5.72
N VAL A 571 10.44 19.97 -5.07
CA VAL A 571 10.06 18.70 -5.66
C VAL A 571 8.64 18.35 -5.27
N ASP A 572 8.07 17.35 -5.94
CA ASP A 572 6.69 16.89 -5.72
C ASP A 572 5.60 17.93 -6.08
N PHE A 573 5.30 18.02 -7.37
CA PHE A 573 4.34 18.98 -7.94
C PHE A 573 2.92 18.41 -8.10
N GLU A 574 2.56 17.33 -7.40
CA GLU A 574 1.24 16.69 -7.59
C GLU A 574 0.06 17.60 -7.24
N TRP A 575 0.24 18.49 -6.27
CA TRP A 575 -0.79 19.44 -5.83
C TRP A 575 -0.66 20.80 -6.51
N CYS A 576 0.41 21.00 -7.27
CA CYS A 576 0.66 22.24 -7.96
C CYS A 576 -0.30 22.39 -9.15
N GLY A 577 -0.92 23.57 -9.27
CA GLY A 577 -1.89 23.82 -10.33
C GLY A 577 -2.46 25.23 -10.28
N ALA A 578 -3.52 25.47 -11.05
CA ALA A 578 -4.11 26.80 -11.20
C ALA A 578 -4.70 27.32 -9.87
N ALA A 579 -4.41 28.57 -9.54
CA ALA A 579 -4.94 29.26 -8.38
C ALA A 579 -6.42 29.65 -8.56
N MET A 580 -6.89 29.72 -9.81
CA MET A 580 -8.24 30.14 -10.21
C MET A 580 -8.71 29.28 -11.41
N ASP A 581 -10.03 29.19 -11.59
CA ASP A 581 -10.57 28.61 -12.82
C ASP A 581 -10.29 29.54 -14.01
N ASN A 582 -9.95 28.96 -15.16
CA ASN A 582 -9.84 29.66 -16.42
C ASN A 582 -10.52 28.83 -17.51
N ALA A 583 -11.77 29.17 -17.82
CA ALA A 583 -12.59 28.45 -18.80
C ALA A 583 -12.01 28.51 -20.21
N GLU A 584 -11.38 29.63 -20.60
CA GLU A 584 -10.78 29.80 -21.93
C GLU A 584 -9.59 28.85 -22.13
N GLN A 585 -8.84 28.58 -21.07
CA GLN A 585 -7.71 27.63 -21.08
C GLN A 585 -8.09 26.22 -20.62
N GLY A 586 -9.38 25.97 -20.30
CA GLY A 586 -9.85 24.71 -19.75
C GLY A 586 -9.24 24.34 -18.38
N LYS A 587 -8.60 25.28 -17.68
CA LYS A 587 -7.94 25.04 -16.39
C LYS A 587 -8.93 25.13 -15.26
N ARG A 588 -8.92 24.13 -14.38
CA ARG A 588 -9.68 24.14 -13.12
C ARG A 588 -8.74 24.45 -11.96
N ARG A 589 -9.29 25.14 -10.96
CA ARG A 589 -8.58 25.47 -9.72
C ARG A 589 -8.12 24.20 -9.00
N ALA A 590 -6.86 24.22 -8.55
CA ALA A 590 -6.25 23.12 -7.83
C ALA A 590 -6.98 22.84 -6.50
N ARG A 591 -7.03 21.57 -6.10
CA ARG A 591 -7.69 21.10 -4.88
C ARG A 591 -6.77 20.17 -4.10
N TYR A 592 -6.87 20.23 -2.78
CA TYR A 592 -6.27 19.22 -1.92
C TYR A 592 -6.91 17.85 -2.14
N PRO A 593 -6.17 16.76 -1.96
CA PRO A 593 -6.75 15.43 -2.09
C PRO A 593 -7.76 15.15 -0.95
N VAL A 594 -8.62 14.16 -1.17
CA VAL A 594 -9.71 13.80 -0.23
C VAL A 594 -9.20 13.15 1.06
N ASP A 595 -8.00 12.59 1.00
CA ASP A 595 -7.29 11.88 2.05
C ASP A 595 -6.14 12.70 2.65
N ILE A 596 -6.10 14.02 2.41
CA ILE A 596 -5.13 14.91 3.05
C ILE A 596 -5.10 14.70 4.57
N ASN A 597 -3.89 14.53 5.10
CA ASN A 597 -3.64 14.42 6.53
C ASN A 597 -3.84 15.79 7.20
N LEU A 598 -4.90 15.93 7.99
CA LEU A 598 -5.23 17.16 8.72
C LEU A 598 -4.80 17.16 10.20
N SER A 599 -4.30 16.03 10.72
CA SER A 599 -4.00 15.88 12.15
C SER A 599 -2.54 16.11 12.48
N ASP A 600 -1.62 15.68 11.61
CA ASP A 600 -0.20 15.58 11.97
C ASP A 600 0.62 16.78 11.45
N ILE A 601 -0.02 17.67 10.71
CA ILE A 601 0.61 18.81 10.04
C ILE A 601 -0.19 20.06 10.38
N GLU A 602 0.53 21.10 10.84
CA GLU A 602 -0.04 22.42 11.02
C GLU A 602 -0.22 23.10 9.64
N TRP A 603 -1.38 22.86 9.04
CA TRP A 603 -1.76 23.49 7.78
C TRP A 603 -2.26 24.91 7.97
N ALA A 604 -2.25 25.68 6.88
CA ALA A 604 -2.83 27.01 6.83
C ALA A 604 -4.34 26.99 7.21
N PRO A 605 -4.85 28.05 7.88
CA PRO A 605 -6.28 28.19 8.13
C PRO A 605 -7.09 28.08 6.83
N GLY A 606 -8.14 27.26 6.84
CA GLY A 606 -9.02 27.03 5.68
C GLY A 606 -8.69 25.80 4.84
N VAL A 607 -7.53 25.16 5.06
CA VAL A 607 -7.19 23.87 4.44
C VAL A 607 -8.20 22.81 4.90
N ARG A 608 -8.78 22.10 3.92
CA ARG A 608 -9.76 21.03 4.14
C ARG A 608 -9.68 20.02 3.01
N ARG A 609 -10.13 18.78 3.28
CA ARG A 609 -10.25 17.71 2.29
C ARG A 609 -11.04 18.21 1.08
N TYR A 610 -10.48 18.02 -0.13
CA TYR A 610 -11.07 18.47 -1.39
C TYR A 610 -11.34 19.99 -1.50
N GLY A 611 -10.82 20.78 -0.56
CA GLY A 611 -10.85 22.24 -0.60
C GLY A 611 -9.92 22.77 -1.69
N TYR A 612 -10.18 23.99 -2.15
CA TYR A 612 -9.27 24.65 -3.09
C TYR A 612 -7.94 24.97 -2.44
N ILE A 613 -6.88 24.91 -3.23
CA ILE A 613 -5.56 25.36 -2.84
C ILE A 613 -5.48 26.85 -3.14
N GLU A 614 -5.11 27.65 -2.15
CA GLU A 614 -5.05 29.10 -2.26
C GLU A 614 -3.61 29.60 -2.10
N LYS A 615 -3.27 30.72 -2.75
CA LYS A 615 -1.96 31.37 -2.60
C LYS A 615 -1.63 31.64 -1.13
N ALA A 616 -2.64 31.97 -0.32
CA ALA A 616 -2.50 32.17 1.12
C ALA A 616 -1.99 30.93 1.88
N HIS A 617 -2.32 29.72 1.39
CA HIS A 617 -1.82 28.49 1.99
C HIS A 617 -0.31 28.35 1.78
N ASP A 618 0.19 28.58 0.56
CA ASP A 618 1.63 28.58 0.28
C ASP A 618 2.37 29.62 1.13
N LEU A 619 1.81 30.83 1.27
CA LEU A 619 2.42 31.91 2.06
C LEU A 619 2.50 31.55 3.55
N PHE A 620 1.45 30.92 4.10
CA PHE A 620 1.45 30.45 5.48
C PHE A 620 2.54 29.40 5.70
N MET A 621 2.64 28.41 4.81
CA MET A 621 3.66 27.37 4.90
C MET A 621 5.08 27.93 4.68
N LEU A 622 5.22 28.91 3.80
CA LEU A 622 6.50 29.60 3.57
C LEU A 622 7.00 30.28 4.85
N LYS A 623 6.09 30.92 5.60
CA LYS A 623 6.42 31.58 6.86
C LYS A 623 6.92 30.61 7.93
N SER A 624 6.44 29.36 7.96
CA SER A 624 6.94 28.36 8.93
C SER A 624 8.29 27.76 8.52
N LEU A 625 8.68 27.89 7.25
CA LEU A 625 9.94 27.38 6.70
C LEU A 625 11.06 28.42 6.67
N CYS A 626 10.71 29.70 6.58
CA CYS A 626 11.64 30.81 6.64
C CYS A 626 11.68 31.40 8.05
N THR A 627 12.87 31.66 8.56
CA THR A 627 13.04 32.49 9.74
C THR A 627 12.92 33.95 9.29
N ASP A 628 11.70 34.49 9.24
CA ASP A 628 11.54 35.92 9.05
C ASP A 628 11.76 36.65 10.39
N VAL A 629 12.90 37.36 10.46
CA VAL A 629 13.33 38.50 11.34
C VAL A 629 12.82 38.56 12.78
#